data_AF-A0A0N0KTF0-F1
#
_entry.id   AF-A0A0N0KTF0-F1
#
_cell.length_a   1.000
_cell.length_b   1.000
_cell.length_c   1.000
_cell.angle_alpha   90.00
_cell.angle_beta   90.00
_cell.angle_gamma   90.00
#
_symmetry.space_group_name_H-M   'P 1'
#
loop_
_entity.id
_entity.type
_entity.pdbx_description
1 polymer ?
#
loop_
_entity_poly.entity_id
_entity_poly.type
_entity_poly.pdbx_seq_one_letter_code
_entity_poly.pdbx_strand_id
1 'polypeptide(L)'
;MDFIKRLFKKTHNEAISSNENKKIAVTENKPSVNNEIWKELPAYIPASTEDYRIVSLIATALAAESYPTSQFAIKKIEQRNPEVKLVSLISSCIGAENADFSDVTIKKIFKKI
;
A
#
# COMPACT_ATOMS: atom_id res chain seq x y z
N MET A 1 -1.74 -33.53 -0.88
CA MET A 1 -1.63 -32.08 -1.15
C MET A 1 -2.37 -31.35 -0.02
N ASP A 2 -1.85 -31.41 1.20
CA ASP A 2 -2.61 -31.08 2.42
C ASP A 2 -1.93 -30.01 3.28
N PHE A 3 -0.85 -29.44 2.78
CA PHE A 3 -0.04 -28.46 3.50
C PHE A 3 -0.73 -27.09 3.59
N ILE A 4 -1.36 -26.63 2.49
CA ILE A 4 -1.99 -25.31 2.44
C ILE A 4 -3.27 -25.24 3.30
N LYS A 5 -4.03 -26.35 3.42
CA LYS A 5 -5.24 -26.40 4.26
C LYS A 5 -4.93 -26.26 5.76
N ARG A 6 -3.72 -26.61 6.20
CA ARG A 6 -3.29 -26.50 7.62
C ARG A 6 -2.86 -25.09 8.01
N LEU A 7 -2.48 -24.25 7.05
CA LEU A 7 -2.04 -22.86 7.27
C LEU A 7 -3.18 -21.85 7.37
N PHE A 8 -4.37 -22.16 6.86
CA PHE A 8 -5.54 -21.26 6.86
C PHE A 8 -6.69 -21.74 7.75
N LYS A 9 -6.40 -22.50 8.82
CA LYS A 9 -7.43 -22.91 9.77
C LYS A 9 -7.69 -21.81 10.81
N LYS A 10 -8.51 -20.83 10.42
CA LYS A 10 -9.06 -19.79 11.30
C LYS A 10 -9.91 -20.45 12.40
N THR A 11 -9.40 -20.48 13.63
CA THR A 11 -10.13 -20.91 14.82
C THR A 11 -11.06 -19.79 15.29
N HIS A 12 -12.36 -20.01 15.19
CA HIS A 12 -13.34 -19.26 15.98
C HIS A 12 -13.26 -19.75 17.43
N ASN A 13 -12.87 -18.87 18.35
CA ASN A 13 -13.20 -18.98 19.76
C ASN A 13 -13.50 -17.57 20.27
N GLU A 14 -14.74 -17.37 20.70
CA GLU A 14 -15.19 -16.19 21.41
C GLU A 14 -14.67 -16.23 22.86
N ALA A 15 -14.04 -15.14 23.28
CA ALA A 15 -14.02 -14.71 24.67
C ALA A 15 -13.97 -13.18 24.67
N ILE A 16 -15.04 -12.59 25.20
CA ILE A 16 -15.32 -11.16 25.28
C ILE A 16 -14.41 -10.53 26.34
N SER A 17 -13.73 -9.43 26.01
CA SER A 17 -13.31 -8.43 27.00
C SER A 17 -13.39 -7.03 26.38
N SER A 18 -14.11 -6.18 27.09
CA SER A 18 -14.47 -4.78 26.87
C SER A 18 -13.48 -3.94 26.06
N ASN A 19 -13.96 -3.42 24.92
CA ASN A 19 -13.77 -2.00 24.60
C ASN A 19 -14.80 -1.61 23.53
N GLU A 20 -15.61 -0.62 23.85
CA GLU A 20 -16.55 0.03 22.92
C GLU A 20 -15.76 0.84 21.88
N ASN A 21 -15.01 0.16 21.03
CA ASN A 21 -14.62 0.74 19.75
C ASN A 21 -15.84 0.62 18.85
N LYS A 22 -16.64 1.69 18.83
CA LYS A 22 -17.61 2.00 17.79
C LYS A 22 -16.93 1.75 16.45
N LYS A 23 -17.07 0.54 15.92
CA LYS A 23 -16.75 0.23 14.53
C LYS A 23 -17.64 1.17 13.74
N ILE A 24 -17.06 2.27 13.27
CA ILE A 24 -17.59 3.03 12.17
C ILE A 24 -17.69 1.98 11.08
N ALA A 25 -18.89 1.44 10.88
CA ALA A 25 -19.21 0.64 9.73
C ALA A 25 -18.88 1.54 8.55
N VAL A 26 -17.72 1.32 7.94
CA VAL A 26 -17.45 1.85 6.61
C VAL A 26 -18.46 1.13 5.75
N THR A 27 -19.62 1.77 5.57
CA THR A 27 -20.56 1.43 4.52
C THR A 27 -19.71 1.34 3.27
N GLU A 28 -19.63 0.15 2.70
CA GLU A 28 -19.18 0.00 1.32
C GLU A 28 -20.13 0.86 0.50
N ASN A 29 -19.74 2.12 0.29
CA ASN A 29 -20.38 2.99 -0.67
C ASN A 29 -20.13 2.34 -2.02
N LYS A 30 -21.01 1.40 -2.40
CA LYS A 30 -21.30 1.13 -3.79
C LYS A 30 -21.55 2.51 -4.40
N PRO A 31 -20.74 2.94 -5.38
CA PRO A 31 -20.97 4.24 -5.99
C PRO A 31 -22.40 4.24 -6.50
N SER A 32 -23.21 5.13 -5.92
CA SER A 32 -24.49 5.51 -6.49
C SER A 32 -24.23 5.94 -7.93
N VAL A 33 -25.14 5.54 -8.81
CA VAL A 33 -25.10 5.76 -10.25
C VAL A 33 -25.00 7.27 -10.52
N ASN A 34 -23.76 7.73 -10.62
CA ASN A 34 -23.36 8.97 -11.24
C ASN A 34 -22.20 8.54 -12.13
N ASN A 35 -22.27 8.81 -13.44
CA ASN A 35 -21.36 8.29 -14.47
C ASN A 35 -19.93 8.89 -14.38
N GLU A 36 -19.41 9.04 -13.17
CA GLU A 36 -18.06 9.53 -12.90
C GLU A 36 -17.14 8.32 -12.81
N ILE A 37 -16.30 8.15 -13.83
CA ILE A 37 -15.37 7.03 -13.90
C ILE A 37 -14.21 7.34 -12.95
N TRP A 38 -14.23 6.76 -11.75
CA TRP A 38 -13.12 6.80 -10.81
C TRP A 38 -12.10 5.72 -11.17
N LYS A 39 -10.82 6.10 -11.30
CA LYS A 39 -9.71 5.18 -11.56
C LYS A 39 -8.73 5.17 -10.39
N GLU A 40 -8.36 3.98 -9.95
CA GLU A 40 -7.37 3.80 -8.89
C GLU A 40 -6.00 4.30 -9.37
N LEU A 41 -5.34 5.13 -8.55
CA LEU A 41 -3.98 5.60 -8.81
C LEU A 41 -2.96 4.57 -8.33
N PRO A 42 -1.97 4.22 -9.16
CA PRO A 42 -0.94 3.27 -8.76
C PRO A 42 -0.03 3.89 -7.70
N ALA A 43 0.41 3.08 -6.75
CA ALA A 43 1.32 3.52 -5.69
C ALA A 43 2.69 3.95 -6.24
N TYR A 44 3.15 3.30 -7.30
CA TYR A 44 4.42 3.57 -7.95
C TYR A 44 4.20 3.85 -9.43
N ILE A 45 5.05 4.70 -9.98
CA ILE A 45 5.09 5.06 -11.40
C ILE A 45 6.53 4.90 -11.90
N PRO A 46 6.76 4.73 -13.21
CA PRO A 46 8.10 4.74 -13.76
C PRO A 46 8.92 5.94 -13.27
N ALA A 47 10.16 5.70 -12.85
CA ALA A 47 11.05 6.77 -12.44
C ALA A 47 11.55 7.59 -13.64
N SER A 48 12.12 8.77 -13.37
CA SER A 48 12.79 9.55 -14.42
C SER A 48 13.99 8.74 -14.95
N THR A 49 14.24 8.84 -16.26
CA THR A 49 15.40 8.19 -16.89
C THR A 49 16.72 8.75 -16.38
N GLU A 50 16.73 9.98 -15.86
CA GLU A 50 17.90 10.62 -15.24
C GLU A 50 18.38 9.85 -14.00
N ASP A 51 17.45 9.28 -13.24
CA ASP A 51 17.74 8.56 -12.00
C ASP A 51 18.26 7.14 -12.25
N TYR A 52 18.01 6.58 -13.45
CA TYR A 52 18.26 5.17 -13.72
C TYR A 52 19.71 4.79 -13.49
N ARG A 53 20.65 5.65 -13.91
CA ARG A 53 22.09 5.37 -13.79
C ARG A 53 22.52 5.25 -12.32
N ILE A 54 22.13 6.21 -11.50
CA ILE A 54 22.55 6.29 -10.09
C ILE A 54 21.88 5.17 -9.29
N VAL A 55 20.56 5.02 -9.44
CA VAL A 55 19.81 3.99 -8.71
C VAL A 55 20.29 2.59 -9.10
N SER A 56 20.61 2.37 -10.39
CA SER A 56 21.13 1.08 -10.83
C SER A 56 22.48 0.77 -10.21
N LEU A 57 23.40 1.74 -10.21
CA LEU A 57 24.73 1.56 -9.62
C LEU A 57 24.63 1.22 -8.13
N ILE A 58 23.82 1.97 -7.36
CA ILE A 58 23.64 1.74 -5.93
C ILE A 58 23.01 0.37 -5.67
N ALA A 59 21.94 0.03 -6.39
CA ALA A 59 21.25 -1.25 -6.23
C ALA A 59 22.17 -2.43 -6.55
N THR A 60 22.95 -2.35 -7.63
CA THR A 60 23.92 -3.39 -8.00
C THR A 60 25.06 -3.50 -6.99
N ALA A 61 25.58 -2.38 -6.47
CA ALA A 61 26.63 -2.41 -5.45
C ALA A 61 26.17 -3.11 -4.17
N LEU A 62 24.97 -2.77 -3.66
CA LEU A 62 24.37 -3.41 -2.49
C LEU A 62 24.09 -4.90 -2.74
N ALA A 63 23.60 -5.23 -3.93
CA ALA A 63 23.35 -6.62 -4.31
C ALA A 63 24.64 -7.44 -4.41
N ALA A 64 25.71 -6.87 -4.96
CA ALA A 64 27.02 -7.50 -5.07
C ALA A 64 27.69 -7.71 -3.71
N GLU A 65 27.50 -6.79 -2.76
CA GLU A 65 27.99 -6.95 -1.38
C GLU A 65 27.35 -8.16 -0.70
N SER A 66 26.03 -8.33 -0.86
CA SER A 66 25.30 -9.43 -0.24
C SER A 66 25.48 -10.77 -0.98
N TYR A 67 25.70 -10.73 -2.29
CA TYR A 67 25.75 -11.90 -3.17
C TYR A 67 26.85 -11.75 -4.25
N PRO A 68 28.12 -11.91 -3.89
CA PRO A 68 29.27 -11.56 -4.75
C PRO A 68 29.44 -12.45 -5.99
N THR A 69 28.86 -13.65 -6.01
CA THR A 69 28.96 -14.59 -7.13
C THR A 69 27.74 -14.56 -8.07
N SER A 70 26.73 -13.74 -7.75
CA SER A 70 25.48 -13.65 -8.50
C SER A 70 25.53 -12.57 -9.57
N GLN A 71 24.72 -12.74 -10.62
CA GLN A 71 24.50 -11.72 -11.65
C GLN A 71 23.14 -11.05 -11.42
N PHE A 72 23.11 -9.72 -11.50
CA PHE A 72 21.89 -8.93 -11.27
C PHE A 72 21.52 -8.15 -12.53
N ALA A 73 20.23 -8.23 -12.90
CA ALA A 73 19.65 -7.44 -13.97
C ALA A 73 18.45 -6.65 -13.43
N ILE A 74 18.49 -5.33 -13.58
CA ILE A 74 17.41 -4.44 -13.14
C ILE A 74 16.33 -4.43 -14.21
N LYS A 75 15.13 -4.90 -13.86
CA LYS A 75 14.00 -5.00 -14.80
C LYS A 75 13.16 -3.73 -14.85
N LYS A 76 13.05 -3.02 -13.74
CA LYS A 76 12.16 -1.85 -13.60
C LYS A 76 12.66 -0.97 -12.46
N ILE A 77 12.61 0.33 -12.68
CA ILE A 77 12.87 1.35 -11.66
C ILE A 77 11.59 2.18 -11.55
N GLU A 78 11.03 2.23 -10.36
CA GLU A 78 9.81 2.98 -10.08
C GLU A 78 10.03 3.95 -8.93
N GLN A 79 9.38 5.09 -9.02
CA GLN A 79 9.31 6.09 -7.97
C GLN A 79 7.91 6.10 -7.35
N ARG A 80 7.82 6.53 -6.09
CA ARG A 80 6.51 6.71 -5.44
C ARG A 80 5.72 7.74 -6.23
N ASN A 81 4.47 7.41 -6.56
CA ASN A 81 3.59 8.35 -7.24
C ASN A 81 3.42 9.62 -6.36
N PRO A 82 3.84 10.81 -6.84
CA PRO A 82 3.83 12.03 -6.03
C PRO A 82 2.40 12.46 -5.66
N GLU A 83 1.43 12.21 -6.53
CA GLU A 83 0.01 12.50 -6.27
C GLU A 83 -0.50 11.61 -5.12
N VAL A 84 -0.21 10.31 -5.17
CA VAL A 84 -0.60 9.37 -4.11
C VAL A 84 0.12 9.70 -2.80
N LYS A 85 1.40 10.11 -2.84
CA LYS A 85 2.14 10.52 -1.65
C LYS A 85 1.49 11.73 -0.98
N LEU A 86 1.16 12.76 -1.74
CA LEU A 86 0.58 14.00 -1.24
C LEU A 86 -0.82 13.75 -0.66
N VAL A 87 -1.70 13.10 -1.42
CA VAL A 87 -3.05 12.81 -0.95
C VAL A 87 -3.00 11.89 0.27
N SER A 88 -2.10 10.91 0.27
CA SER A 88 -1.93 10.05 1.44
C SER A 88 -1.52 10.84 2.68
N LEU A 89 -0.61 11.81 2.55
CA LEU A 89 -0.19 12.64 3.68
C LEU A 89 -1.36 13.47 4.23
N ILE A 90 -2.09 14.16 3.35
CA ILE A 90 -3.25 14.97 3.75
C ILE A 90 -4.32 14.10 4.42
N SER A 91 -4.67 12.97 3.81
CA SER A 91 -5.64 12.04 4.37
C SER A 91 -5.20 11.47 5.72
N SER A 92 -3.91 11.21 5.90
CA SER A 92 -3.36 10.78 7.19
C SER A 92 -3.49 11.87 8.24
N CYS A 93 -3.22 13.14 7.91
CA CYS A 93 -3.39 14.26 8.84
C CYS A 93 -4.86 14.42 9.27
N ILE A 94 -5.79 14.40 8.31
CA ILE A 94 -7.23 14.49 8.60
C ILE A 94 -7.70 13.28 9.41
N GLY A 95 -7.22 12.08 9.05
CA GLY A 95 -7.54 10.86 9.77
C GLY A 95 -7.03 10.89 11.20
N ALA A 96 -5.80 11.38 11.42
CA ALA A 96 -5.20 11.49 12.75
C ALA A 96 -5.95 12.47 13.65
N GLU A 97 -6.50 13.55 13.11
CA GLU A 97 -7.33 14.49 13.87
C GLU A 97 -8.64 13.84 14.35
N ASN A 98 -9.23 12.96 13.54
CA ASN A 98 -10.55 12.36 13.82
C ASN A 98 -10.48 10.97 14.45
N ALA A 99 -9.29 10.39 14.57
CA ALA A 99 -9.11 9.05 15.13
C ALA A 99 -8.73 9.18 16.60
N ASP A 100 -9.66 8.83 17.49
CA ASP A 100 -9.45 9.00 18.93
C ASP A 100 -8.15 8.32 19.41
N PHE A 101 -7.78 7.12 18.91
CA PHE A 101 -6.51 6.45 19.24
C PHE A 101 -6.04 5.40 18.21
N SER A 102 -6.44 5.47 16.93
CA SER A 102 -6.18 4.39 15.96
C SER A 102 -5.22 4.78 14.83
N ASP A 103 -4.28 3.88 14.51
CA ASP A 103 -3.39 4.01 13.36
C ASP A 103 -4.19 4.04 12.05
N VAL A 104 -4.21 5.20 11.39
CA VAL A 104 -4.91 5.37 10.11
C VAL A 104 -4.04 4.84 8.97
N THR A 105 -4.51 3.79 8.30
CA THR A 105 -3.87 3.23 7.11
C THR A 105 -4.70 3.50 5.86
N ILE A 106 -4.11 4.21 4.90
CA ILE A 106 -4.73 4.51 3.60
C ILE A 106 -4.45 3.35 2.65
N LYS A 107 -5.52 2.69 2.19
CA LYS A 107 -5.41 1.51 1.33
C LYS A 107 -5.40 1.83 -0.16
N LYS A 108 -6.24 2.78 -0.59
CA LYS A 108 -6.48 3.08 -2.00
C LYS A 108 -6.77 4.56 -2.20
N ILE A 109 -6.32 5.09 -3.33
CA ILE A 109 -6.59 6.47 -3.76
C ILE A 109 -7.14 6.40 -5.19
N PHE A 110 -8.23 7.10 -5.44
CA PHE A 110 -8.88 7.15 -6.74
C PHE A 110 -8.87 8.56 -7.28
N LYS A 111 -8.72 8.68 -8.59
CA LYS A 111 -8.81 9.94 -9.33
C LYS A 111 -10.01 9.88 -10.25
N LYS A 112 -10.79 10.96 -10.25
CA LYS A 112 -11.87 11.15 -11.21
C LYS A 112 -11.29 11.44 -12.60
N ILE A 113 -11.77 10.72 -13.61
CA ILE A 113 -11.43 10.91 -15.03
C ILE A 113 -12.44 11.84 -15.67
#